data_AF-A0A0L0V8J2-F1
#
_entry.id   AF-A0A0L0V8J2-F1
#
_cell.length_a   1.000
_cell.length_b   1.000
_cell.length_c   1.000
_cell.angle_alpha   90.00
_cell.angle_beta   90.00
_cell.angle_gamma   90.00
#
_symmetry.space_group_name_H-M   'P 1'
#
loop_
_entity.id
_entity.type
_entity.pdbx_description
1 polymer ?
#
loop_
_entity_poly.entity_id
_entity_poly.type
_entity_poly.pdbx_seq_one_letter_code
_entity_poly.pdbx_strand_id
1 'polypeptide(L)'
;MVSQTLDHSRKEILSTWTLPSSMKDHERFHDDLNATYPVGKISEESEHLIKSTRFRRGLDRVISICRPSALFREIGNIIEPMAKQAGLNVNKGYCGHGISQRFHGPPNTPHYAKSKAIGEMKPGMEP
;
A
#
# COMPACT_ATOMS: atom_id res chain seq x y z
N MET A 1 -3.57 8.46 -16.76
CA MET A 1 -2.87 9.49 -15.97
C MET A 1 -3.76 9.80 -14.80
N VAL A 2 -3.45 9.32 -13.60
CA VAL A 2 -4.16 9.84 -12.43
C VAL A 2 -3.21 10.18 -11.30
N SER A 3 -3.49 11.35 -10.77
CA SER A 3 -2.81 12.03 -9.69
C SER A 3 -3.10 11.30 -8.38
N GLN A 4 -2.07 11.07 -7.58
CA GLN A 4 -2.30 10.93 -6.15
C GLN A 4 -2.77 12.28 -5.63
N THR A 5 -4.04 12.40 -5.26
CA THR A 5 -4.51 13.59 -4.57
C THR A 5 -3.94 13.59 -3.17
N LEU A 6 -2.91 14.40 -3.02
CA LEU A 6 -2.35 14.82 -1.75
C LEU A 6 -3.36 15.73 -1.07
N ASP A 7 -4.16 15.21 -0.13
CA ASP A 7 -4.93 16.07 0.76
C ASP A 7 -3.97 16.69 1.78
N HIS A 8 -3.46 17.87 1.44
CA HIS A 8 -2.58 18.67 2.27
C HIS A 8 -3.21 19.02 3.63
N SER A 9 -4.55 19.05 3.72
CA SER A 9 -5.26 19.31 4.98
C SER A 9 -5.26 18.12 5.93
N ARG A 10 -5.08 16.89 5.43
CA ARG A 10 -5.15 15.65 6.22
C ARG A 10 -3.83 14.87 6.33
N LYS A 11 -2.83 15.22 5.49
CA LYS A 11 -1.54 14.50 5.40
C LYS A 11 -1.72 12.99 5.21
N GLU A 12 -2.66 12.61 4.34
CA GLU A 12 -3.01 11.21 4.06
C GLU A 12 -2.38 10.69 2.78
N ILE A 13 -2.10 9.39 2.76
CA ILE A 13 -1.53 8.66 1.62
C ILE A 13 -2.65 7.87 0.96
N LEU A 14 -2.84 8.10 -0.35
CA LEU A 14 -3.79 7.39 -1.18
C LEU A 14 -3.05 6.75 -2.35
N SER A 15 -3.21 5.44 -2.54
CA SER A 15 -2.67 4.76 -3.70
C SER A 15 -3.52 3.58 -4.15
N THR A 16 -4.17 3.71 -5.31
CA THR A 16 -4.66 2.61 -6.16
C THR A 16 -4.80 3.15 -7.59
N TRP A 17 -4.14 2.54 -8.59
CA TRP A 17 -4.35 2.85 -10.01
C TRP A 17 -4.11 1.63 -10.90
N THR A 18 -5.16 1.26 -11.63
CA THR A 18 -5.22 0.16 -12.59
C THR A 18 -4.48 0.50 -13.89
N LEU A 19 -3.57 -0.38 -14.33
CA LEU A 19 -3.21 -0.50 -15.74
C LEU A 19 -4.06 -1.62 -16.36
N PRO A 20 -4.77 -1.40 -17.48
CA PRO A 20 -5.29 -2.52 -18.26
C PRO A 20 -4.07 -3.25 -18.85
N SER A 21 -3.75 -4.42 -18.34
CA SER A 21 -2.74 -5.29 -18.95
C SER A 21 -3.25 -5.72 -20.35
N SER A 22 -2.38 -5.53 -21.34
CA SER A 22 -2.58 -5.92 -22.72
C SER A 22 -2.85 -7.42 -22.85
N MET A 23 -3.94 -7.73 -23.54
CA MET A 23 -4.42 -9.03 -24.00
C MET A 23 -3.34 -9.97 -24.56
N LYS A 24 -3.38 -11.26 -24.19
CA LYS A 24 -3.15 -12.46 -25.02
C LYS A 24 -3.53 -13.73 -24.23
N ASP A 25 -4.12 -14.72 -24.91
CA ASP A 25 -4.83 -15.90 -24.39
C ASP A 25 -4.00 -16.90 -23.58
N HIS A 26 -3.56 -16.52 -22.39
CA HIS A 26 -3.06 -17.41 -21.34
C HIS A 26 -3.57 -16.88 -19.99
N GLU A 27 -3.96 -17.78 -19.09
CA GLU A 27 -4.54 -17.56 -17.74
C GLU A 27 -4.49 -16.10 -17.23
N ARG A 28 -5.66 -15.47 -17.09
CA ARG A 28 -5.77 -14.02 -16.81
C ARG A 28 -5.34 -13.73 -15.38
N PHE A 29 -4.15 -13.18 -15.17
CA PHE A 29 -3.69 -12.65 -13.89
C PHE A 29 -3.54 -11.12 -13.94
N HIS A 30 -3.70 -10.48 -12.79
CA HIS A 30 -3.53 -9.05 -12.60
C HIS A 30 -2.29 -8.76 -11.74
N ASP A 31 -1.58 -7.69 -12.07
CA ASP A 31 -0.50 -7.12 -11.27
C ASP A 31 -0.84 -5.66 -10.95
N ASP A 32 -0.59 -5.22 -9.72
CA ASP A 32 -0.85 -3.84 -9.28
C ASP A 32 0.37 -3.26 -8.54
N LEU A 33 0.86 -2.13 -9.03
CA LEU A 33 1.95 -1.36 -8.43
C LEU A 33 1.75 0.13 -8.68
N ASN A 34 2.18 0.95 -7.73
CA ASN A 34 2.10 2.39 -7.84
C ASN A 34 3.34 3.08 -7.24
N ALA A 35 3.60 4.31 -7.67
CA ALA A 35 4.63 5.13 -7.09
C ALA A 35 4.34 6.64 -7.26
N THR A 36 4.73 7.44 -6.28
CA THR A 36 4.60 8.90 -6.30
C THR A 36 5.84 9.55 -6.91
N TYR A 37 5.70 10.55 -7.77
CA TYR A 37 6.84 11.31 -8.32
C TYR A 37 6.58 12.82 -8.20
N PRO A 38 7.59 13.63 -7.85
CA PRO A 38 7.48 15.07 -7.90
C PRO A 38 7.49 15.56 -9.36
N VAL A 39 6.72 16.61 -9.66
CA VAL A 39 6.72 17.28 -10.97
C VAL A 39 7.09 18.74 -10.75
N GLY A 40 8.23 19.17 -11.30
CA GLY A 40 8.76 20.52 -11.09
C GLY A 40 9.24 20.75 -9.65
N LYS A 41 9.14 21.99 -9.18
CA LYS A 41 9.49 22.37 -7.80
C LYS A 41 8.31 22.10 -6.88
N ILE A 42 8.50 21.25 -5.88
CA ILE A 42 7.50 20.91 -4.87
C ILE A 42 7.84 21.56 -3.52
N SER A 43 6.87 21.61 -2.61
CA SER A 43 7.09 22.07 -1.23
C SER A 43 7.91 21.06 -0.42
N GLU A 44 8.56 21.54 0.65
CA GLU A 44 9.27 20.67 1.61
C GLU A 44 8.34 19.64 2.24
N GLU A 45 7.08 20.00 2.49
CA GLU A 45 6.07 19.07 3.02
C GLU A 45 5.77 17.92 2.06
N SER A 46 5.62 18.22 0.76
CA SER A 46 5.41 17.20 -0.28
C SER A 46 6.65 16.31 -0.42
N GLU A 47 7.85 16.89 -0.32
CA GLU A 47 9.10 16.14 -0.40
C GLU A 47 9.27 15.22 0.81
N HIS A 48 8.96 15.72 2.01
CA HIS A 48 8.94 14.94 3.25
C HIS A 48 7.95 13.79 3.18
N LEU A 49 6.75 14.02 2.65
CA LEU A 49 5.77 12.96 2.45
C LEU A 49 6.30 11.88 1.52
N ILE A 50 6.73 12.26 0.31
CA ILE A 50 7.23 11.30 -0.69
C ILE A 50 8.41 10.51 -0.10
N LYS A 51 9.34 11.16 0.58
CA LYS A 51 10.49 10.46 1.21
C LYS A 51 10.06 9.51 2.32
N SER A 52 9.07 9.90 3.13
CA SER A 52 8.56 9.10 4.25
C SER A 52 7.78 7.87 3.78
N THR A 53 7.08 7.95 2.65
CA THR A 53 6.30 6.84 2.08
C THR A 53 7.11 5.88 1.23
N ARG A 54 7.99 6.42 0.37
CA ARG A 54 8.39 5.71 -0.84
C ARG A 54 9.49 4.67 -0.66
N PHE A 55 10.51 4.90 0.19
CA PHE A 55 11.76 4.16 -0.04
C PHE A 55 12.71 3.85 1.12
N ARG A 56 12.43 4.19 2.38
CA ARG A 56 13.44 3.91 3.44
C ARG A 56 12.92 3.49 4.81
N ARG A 57 11.61 3.46 5.02
CA ARG A 57 11.04 3.17 6.33
C ARG A 57 9.86 2.23 6.21
N GLY A 58 8.74 2.66 5.62
CA GLY A 58 7.50 1.88 5.66
C GLY A 58 7.51 0.62 4.80
N LEU A 59 7.64 0.78 3.47
CA LEU A 59 7.43 -0.31 2.51
C LEU A 59 8.42 -1.47 2.69
N ASP A 60 9.72 -1.20 2.71
CA ASP A 60 10.73 -2.26 2.89
C ASP A 60 10.57 -2.99 4.22
N ARG A 61 10.19 -2.27 5.29
CA ARG A 61 9.96 -2.87 6.60
C ARG A 61 8.73 -3.78 6.59
N VAL A 62 7.67 -3.36 5.90
CA VAL A 62 6.47 -4.18 5.73
C VAL A 62 6.77 -5.42 4.89
N ILE A 63 7.47 -5.27 3.76
CA ILE A 63 7.87 -6.41 2.91
C ILE A 63 8.75 -7.39 3.71
N SER A 64 9.63 -6.90 4.59
CA SER A 64 10.49 -7.76 5.41
C SER A 64 9.73 -8.68 6.38
N ILE A 65 8.47 -8.39 6.71
CA ILE A 65 7.64 -9.25 7.55
C ILE A 65 6.75 -10.21 6.76
N CYS A 66 6.70 -10.08 5.43
CA CYS A 66 5.91 -10.95 4.57
C CYS A 66 6.56 -12.33 4.49
N ARG A 67 6.03 -13.28 5.26
CA ARG A 67 6.51 -14.67 5.33
C ARG A 67 5.37 -15.58 5.79
N PRO A 68 5.46 -16.90 5.56
CA PRO A 68 4.48 -17.85 6.08
C PRO A 68 4.20 -17.65 7.57
N SER A 69 2.93 -17.78 7.95
CA SER A 69 2.38 -17.57 9.29
C SER A 69 2.42 -16.12 9.82
N ALA A 70 2.92 -15.15 9.07
CA ALA A 70 2.75 -13.74 9.42
C ALA A 70 1.29 -13.32 9.25
N LEU A 71 0.77 -12.49 10.17
CA LEU A 71 -0.64 -12.10 10.14
C LEU A 71 -0.81 -10.79 9.35
N PHE A 72 -1.83 -10.70 8.51
CA PHE A 72 -2.08 -9.49 7.70
C PHE A 72 -2.26 -8.23 8.55
N ARG A 73 -2.78 -8.36 9.77
CA ARG A 73 -2.93 -7.25 10.72
C ARG A 73 -1.61 -6.62 11.17
N GLU A 74 -0.49 -7.35 11.11
CA GLU A 74 0.82 -6.84 11.53
C GLU A 74 1.34 -5.75 10.59
N ILE A 75 0.88 -5.74 9.34
CA ILE A 75 1.24 -4.71 8.35
C ILE A 75 0.85 -3.32 8.89
N GLY A 76 -0.39 -3.17 9.35
CA GLY A 76 -0.85 -1.91 9.92
C GLY A 76 -0.18 -1.53 11.25
N ASN A 77 0.20 -2.53 12.06
CA ASN A 77 0.96 -2.31 13.29
C ASN A 77 2.37 -1.76 13.03
N ILE A 78 2.92 -1.97 11.83
CA ILE A 78 4.20 -1.40 11.41
C ILE A 78 4.00 -0.03 10.76
N ILE A 79 3.07 0.09 9.82
CA ILE A 79 2.90 1.33 9.04
C ILE A 79 2.47 2.51 9.90
N GLU A 80 1.46 2.35 10.77
CA GLU A 80 0.89 3.50 11.50
C GLU A 80 1.86 4.16 12.49
N PRO A 81 2.62 3.42 13.33
CA PRO A 81 3.64 4.05 14.16
C PRO A 81 4.70 4.80 13.36
N MET A 82 5.09 4.27 12.19
CA MET A 82 6.09 4.89 11.34
C MET A 82 5.58 6.18 10.69
N ALA A 83 4.32 6.17 10.22
CA ALA A 83 3.65 7.38 9.75
C ALA A 83 3.55 8.43 10.86
N LYS A 84 3.13 8.03 12.07
CA LYS A 84 3.03 8.93 13.23
C LYS A 84 4.37 9.54 13.63
N GLN A 85 5.45 8.76 13.63
CA GLN A 85 6.81 9.27 13.90
C GLN A 85 7.27 10.29 12.84
N ALA A 86 6.76 10.18 11.62
CA ALA A 86 7.01 11.15 10.55
C ALA A 86 6.02 12.34 10.57
N GLY A 87 5.11 12.43 11.54
CA GLY A 87 4.08 13.48 11.61
C GLY A 87 2.99 13.35 10.54
N LEU A 88 2.74 12.13 10.06
CA LEU A 88 1.78 11.78 9.02
C LEU A 88 0.65 10.89 9.56
N ASN A 89 -0.46 10.85 8.83
CA ASN A 89 -1.61 10.00 9.14
C ASN A 89 -1.78 8.88 8.12
N VAL A 90 -2.37 7.77 8.55
CA VAL A 90 -2.73 6.66 7.67
C VAL A 90 -4.22 6.75 7.33
N ASN A 91 -4.53 6.76 6.04
CA ASN A 91 -5.91 6.69 5.57
C ASN A 91 -6.55 5.34 5.94
N LYS A 92 -7.74 5.36 6.53
CA LYS A 92 -8.47 4.16 6.98
C LYS A 92 -9.56 3.69 6.01
N GLY A 93 -9.86 4.48 4.99
CA GLY A 93 -10.85 4.18 3.95
C GLY A 93 -10.34 3.25 2.86
N TYR A 94 -9.02 3.08 2.73
CA TYR A 94 -8.39 2.19 1.75
C TYR A 94 -7.49 1.14 2.42
N CYS A 95 -7.39 -0.03 1.80
CA CYS A 95 -6.55 -1.14 2.23
C CYS A 95 -5.95 -1.84 1.02
N GLY A 96 -4.85 -2.58 1.22
CA GLY A 96 -4.37 -3.53 0.23
C GLY A 96 -5.33 -4.71 0.07
N HIS A 97 -5.16 -5.48 -0.99
CA HIS A 97 -6.02 -6.61 -1.34
C HIS A 97 -5.17 -7.76 -1.89
N GLY A 98 -5.73 -8.97 -1.88
CA GLY A 98 -5.20 -10.05 -2.70
C GLY A 98 -5.43 -9.77 -4.18
N ILE A 99 -4.52 -10.22 -5.02
CA ILE A 99 -4.55 -10.00 -6.47
C ILE A 99 -4.21 -11.31 -7.18
N SER A 100 -4.99 -11.64 -8.22
CA SER A 100 -4.76 -12.85 -9.01
C SER A 100 -5.57 -12.75 -10.30
N GLN A 101 -6.44 -13.72 -10.61
CA GLN A 101 -7.47 -13.62 -11.63
C GLN A 101 -8.55 -12.59 -11.29
N ARG A 102 -8.74 -12.26 -10.01
CA ARG A 102 -9.57 -11.14 -9.58
C ARG A 102 -8.68 -9.95 -9.24
N PHE A 103 -9.04 -8.77 -9.75
CA PHE A 103 -8.30 -7.54 -9.48
C PHE A 103 -8.32 -7.17 -7.99
N HIS A 104 -9.48 -7.30 -7.33
CA HIS A 104 -9.61 -7.17 -5.87
C HIS A 104 -10.17 -8.46 -5.28
N GLY A 105 -9.37 -9.15 -4.47
CA GLY A 105 -9.75 -10.36 -3.74
C GLY A 105 -9.30 -10.32 -2.27
N PRO A 106 -9.74 -11.29 -1.45
CA PRO A 106 -9.17 -11.48 -0.13
C PRO A 106 -7.67 -11.80 -0.24
N PRO A 107 -6.86 -11.41 0.75
CA PRO A 107 -7.23 -10.78 2.01
C PRO A 107 -7.28 -9.25 1.93
N ASN A 108 -8.18 -8.64 2.71
CA ASN A 108 -8.10 -7.21 2.99
C ASN A 108 -6.92 -6.95 3.92
N THR A 109 -6.05 -6.01 3.55
CA THR A 109 -4.80 -5.71 4.23
C THR A 109 -4.77 -4.24 4.69
N PRO A 110 -5.31 -3.92 5.87
CA PRO A 110 -5.36 -2.54 6.38
C PRO A 110 -3.98 -2.02 6.78
N HIS A 111 -3.73 -0.74 6.50
CA HIS A 111 -2.45 -0.08 6.80
C HIS A 111 -2.40 0.57 8.19
N TYR A 112 -3.49 0.53 8.96
CA TYR A 112 -3.57 1.10 10.31
C TYR A 112 -3.42 0.02 11.40
N ALA A 113 -2.85 0.39 12.53
CA ALA A 113 -2.58 -0.48 13.68
C ALA A 113 -3.88 -0.92 14.37
N LYS A 114 -3.81 -2.05 15.07
CA LYS A 114 -4.95 -2.67 15.77
C LYS A 114 -6.13 -2.98 14.84
N SER A 115 -5.85 -3.23 13.56
CA SER A 115 -6.87 -3.70 12.63
C SER A 115 -7.37 -5.09 13.04
N LYS A 116 -8.63 -5.38 12.73
CA LYS A 116 -9.24 -6.71 12.93
C LYS A 116 -9.09 -7.58 11.67
N ALA A 117 -8.04 -7.35 10.88
CA ALA A 117 -7.79 -8.13 9.68
C ALA A 117 -7.61 -9.61 10.03
N ILE A 118 -8.28 -10.46 9.27
CA ILE A 118 -8.31 -11.91 9.48
C ILE A 118 -7.36 -12.55 8.47
N GLY A 119 -6.65 -13.58 8.93
CA GLY A 119 -5.81 -14.41 8.07
C GLY A 119 -4.33 -14.32 8.39
N GLU A 120 -3.65 -15.38 8.01
CA GLU A 120 -2.20 -15.51 8.01
C GLU A 120 -1.71 -15.71 6.57
N MET A 121 -0.51 -15.24 6.28
CA MET A 121 0.17 -15.46 5.01
C MET A 121 0.57 -16.93 4.89
N LYS A 122 0.32 -17.54 3.74
CA LYS A 122 0.70 -18.92 3.43
C LYS A 122 1.47 -18.97 2.11
N PRO A 123 2.38 -19.93 1.92
CA PRO A 123 3.04 -20.13 0.64
C PRO A 123 2.01 -20.29 -0.48
N GLY A 124 2.23 -19.61 -1.61
CA GLY A 124 1.33 -19.67 -2.77
C GLY A 124 -0.03 -19.01 -2.56
N MET A 125 -0.20 -18.15 -1.54
CA MET A 125 -1.37 -17.28 -1.46
C MET A 125 -1.35 -16.28 -2.60
N GLU A 126 -2.07 -16.62 -3.66
CA GLU A 126 -2.64 -15.70 -4.64
C GLU A 126 -4.09 -16.20 -4.86
N PRO A 127 -5.14 -15.39 -4.61
CA PRO A 127 -6.54 -15.85 -4.51
C PRO A 127 -7.14 -16.47 -5.79
#